data_AF-A0A371JLS0-F1
#
_entry.id   AF-A0A371JLS0-F1
#
_cell.length_a   1.000
_cell.length_b   1.000
_cell.length_c   1.000
_cell.angle_alpha   90.00
_cell.angle_beta   90.00
_cell.angle_gamma   90.00
#
_symmetry.space_group_name_H-M   'P 1'
#
loop_
_entity.id
_entity.type
_entity.pdbx_description
1 polymer ?
#
loop_
_entity_poly.entity_id
_entity_poly.type
_entity_poly.pdbx_seq_one_letter_code
_entity_poly.pdbx_strand_id
1 'polypeptide(L)'
;MGENLSDGQKLISVIEALMITRYELAKTLGYASHAAIYAVVDGRNNMSPGMMDRIVRTYTNVNYGFLKSGELPILLDKAGAQAQMNSLNIAQPNSDIAALQRIMNIPDQLDRIESKLDKLLGDEKDR
;
A
#
# COMPACT_ATOMS: atom_id res chain seq x y z
N MET A 1 13.45 -18.47 -17.99
CA MET A 1 12.00 -18.73 -17.90
C MET A 1 11.55 -18.12 -16.59
N GLY A 2 10.86 -16.97 -16.62
CA GLY A 2 10.33 -16.37 -15.39
C GLY A 2 9.13 -17.20 -14.94
N GLU A 3 9.11 -17.62 -13.67
CA GLU A 3 7.93 -18.26 -13.09
C GLU A 3 6.73 -17.31 -13.21
N ASN A 4 5.64 -17.79 -13.81
CA ASN A 4 4.38 -17.06 -13.82
C ASN A 4 3.84 -17.04 -12.38
N LEU A 5 3.99 -15.90 -11.71
CA LEU A 5 3.45 -15.70 -10.37
C LEU A 5 1.93 -15.88 -10.39
N SER A 6 1.41 -16.64 -9.43
CA SER A 6 -0.02 -16.67 -9.17
C SER A 6 -0.50 -15.31 -8.68
N ASP A 7 -1.80 -15.03 -8.84
CA ASP A 7 -2.37 -13.78 -8.35
C ASP A 7 -2.24 -13.61 -6.84
N GLY A 8 -2.29 -14.73 -6.09
CA GLY A 8 -1.99 -14.73 -4.66
C GLY A 8 -0.56 -14.32 -4.36
N GLN A 9 0.42 -14.83 -5.12
CA GLN A 9 1.83 -14.45 -4.98
C GLN A 9 2.05 -12.97 -5.33
N LYS A 10 1.46 -12.47 -6.43
CA LYS A 10 1.54 -11.04 -6.79
C LYS A 10 0.97 -10.17 -5.67
N LEU A 11 -0.19 -10.54 -5.11
CA LEU A 11 -0.82 -9.77 -4.04
C LEU A 11 0.02 -9.80 -2.75
N ILE A 12 0.63 -10.93 -2.41
CA ILE A 12 1.60 -11.03 -1.30
C ILE A 12 2.79 -10.09 -1.54
N SER A 13 3.40 -10.12 -2.73
CA SER A 13 4.54 -9.26 -3.05
C SER A 13 4.19 -7.77 -2.95
N VAL A 14 2.97 -7.38 -3.32
CA VAL A 14 2.49 -6.00 -3.14
C VAL A 14 2.34 -5.65 -1.66
N ILE A 15 1.73 -6.53 -0.86
CA ILE A 15 1.56 -6.36 0.59
C ILE A 15 2.92 -6.18 1.27
N GLU A 16 3.89 -7.01 0.93
CA GLU A 16 5.26 -6.96 1.44
C GLU A 16 5.97 -5.68 1.02
N ALA A 17 5.88 -5.30 -0.26
CA ALA A 17 6.51 -4.08 -0.78
C ALA A 17 5.94 -2.81 -0.15
N LEU A 18 4.63 -2.80 0.17
CA LEU A 18 3.96 -1.70 0.87
C LEU A 18 4.19 -1.72 2.39
N MET A 19 4.76 -2.79 2.94
CA MET A 19 4.95 -3.01 4.38
C MET A 19 3.64 -2.91 5.19
N ILE A 20 2.55 -3.44 4.63
CA ILE A 20 1.23 -3.48 5.28
C ILE A 20 0.79 -4.92 5.53
N THR A 21 -0.31 -5.09 6.26
CA THR A 21 -0.94 -6.39 6.47
C THR A 21 -2.07 -6.66 5.46
N ARG A 22 -2.45 -7.93 5.28
CA ARG A 22 -3.65 -8.33 4.50
C ARG A 22 -4.92 -7.62 4.99
N TYR A 23 -5.01 -7.45 6.31
CA TYR A 23 -6.11 -6.76 6.98
C TYR A 23 -6.15 -5.27 6.59
N GLU A 24 -5.02 -4.57 6.69
CA GLU A 24 -4.93 -3.16 6.32
C GLU A 24 -5.22 -2.94 4.84
N LEU A 25 -4.73 -3.82 3.96
CA LEU A 25 -5.06 -3.78 2.55
C LEU A 25 -6.58 -3.90 2.34
N ALA A 26 -7.22 -4.92 2.93
CA ALA A 26 -8.65 -5.14 2.76
C ALA A 26 -9.50 -3.97 3.26
N LYS A 27 -9.11 -3.39 4.41
CA LYS A 27 -9.74 -2.21 5.01
C LYS A 27 -9.57 -0.97 4.15
N THR A 28 -8.36 -0.69 3.67
CA THR A 28 -8.06 0.51 2.87
C THR A 28 -8.78 0.47 1.51
N LEU A 29 -8.94 -0.71 0.91
CA LEU A 29 -9.68 -0.89 -0.34
C LEU A 29 -11.22 -0.86 -0.16
N GLY A 30 -11.72 -0.69 1.07
CA GLY A 30 -13.15 -0.54 1.36
C GLY A 30 -13.98 -1.81 1.12
N TYR A 31 -13.39 -3.00 1.23
CA TYR A 31 -14.15 -4.24 1.12
C TYR A 31 -15.01 -4.46 2.38
N ALA A 32 -16.31 -4.70 2.20
CA ALA A 32 -17.23 -5.02 3.30
C ALA A 32 -16.87 -6.31 4.04
N SER A 33 -16.22 -7.25 3.35
CA SER A 33 -15.64 -8.45 3.93
C SER A 33 -14.20 -8.62 3.46
N HIS A 34 -13.30 -8.85 4.41
CA HIS A 34 -11.90 -9.11 4.10
C HIS A 34 -11.69 -10.43 3.33
N ALA A 35 -12.70 -11.30 3.28
CA ALA A 35 -12.63 -12.60 2.63
C ALA A 35 -12.17 -12.54 1.16
N ALA A 36 -12.45 -11.46 0.44
CA ALA A 36 -11.99 -11.30 -0.94
C ALA A 36 -10.46 -11.28 -1.06
N ILE A 37 -9.78 -10.54 -0.18
CA ILE A 37 -8.32 -10.47 -0.16
C ILE A 37 -7.73 -11.82 0.26
N TYR A 38 -8.25 -12.42 1.32
CA TYR A 38 -7.78 -13.73 1.78
C TYR A 38 -8.00 -14.83 0.74
N ALA A 39 -9.13 -14.84 0.05
CA ALA A 39 -9.39 -15.82 -1.01
C ALA A 39 -8.40 -15.72 -2.17
N VAL A 40 -7.97 -14.51 -2.53
CA VAL A 40 -6.93 -14.34 -3.56
C VAL A 40 -5.56 -14.77 -3.04
N VAL A 41 -5.18 -14.33 -1.84
CA VAL A 41 -3.90 -14.68 -1.22
C VAL A 41 -3.74 -16.19 -1.05
N ASP A 42 -4.81 -16.88 -0.63
CA ASP A 42 -4.82 -18.33 -0.44
C ASP A 42 -4.96 -19.10 -1.78
N GLY A 43 -4.99 -18.42 -2.93
CA GLY A 43 -5.09 -19.03 -4.26
C GLY A 43 -6.46 -19.62 -4.59
N ARG A 44 -7.49 -19.30 -3.80
CA ARG A 44 -8.87 -19.75 -4.04
C ARG A 44 -9.54 -18.99 -5.18
N ASN A 45 -9.15 -17.72 -5.38
CA ASN A 45 -9.67 -16.84 -6.42
C ASN A 45 -8.53 -16.10 -7.14
N ASN A 46 -8.80 -15.65 -8.36
CA ASN A 46 -7.93 -14.71 -9.08
C ASN A 46 -8.26 -13.26 -8.73
N MET A 47 -7.31 -12.34 -8.95
CA MET A 47 -7.56 -10.91 -8.83
C MET A 47 -8.52 -10.47 -9.94
N SER A 48 -9.63 -9.86 -9.56
CA SER A 48 -10.54 -9.27 -10.54
C SER A 48 -9.97 -7.94 -11.08
N PRO A 49 -10.33 -7.52 -12.31
CA PRO A 49 -9.96 -6.20 -12.82
C PRO A 49 -10.33 -5.05 -11.88
N GLY A 50 -11.50 -5.15 -11.23
CA GLY A 50 -11.94 -4.15 -10.26
C GLY A 50 -11.11 -4.13 -8.97
N MET A 51 -10.56 -5.28 -8.54
CA MET A 51 -9.61 -5.30 -7.42
C MET A 51 -8.30 -4.62 -7.78
N MET A 52 -7.75 -4.92 -8.96
CA MET A 52 -6.51 -4.30 -9.45
C MET A 52 -6.66 -2.78 -9.60
N ASP A 53 -7.78 -2.31 -10.18
CA ASP A 53 -8.07 -0.88 -10.32
C ASP A 53 -8.19 -0.18 -8.96
N ARG A 54 -8.88 -0.79 -7.98
CA ARG A 54 -8.92 -0.25 -6.60
C ARG A 54 -7.53 -0.16 -5.98
N ILE A 55 -6.71 -1.20 -6.10
CA ILE A 55 -5.35 -1.20 -5.57
C ILE A 55 -4.56 -0.03 -6.14
N VAL A 56 -4.55 0.14 -7.47
CA VAL A 56 -3.77 1.19 -8.12
C VAL A 56 -4.31 2.59 -7.85
N ARG A 57 -5.63 2.76 -7.67
CA ARG A 57 -6.20 4.05 -7.26
C ARG A 57 -5.88 4.41 -5.81
N THR A 58 -5.82 3.42 -4.92
CA THR A 58 -5.49 3.62 -3.50
C THR A 58 -3.98 3.80 -3.30
N TYR A 59 -3.17 2.98 -3.97
CA TYR A 59 -1.72 2.99 -3.92
C TYR A 59 -1.17 3.26 -5.32
N THR A 60 -1.08 4.55 -5.67
CA THR A 60 -0.74 5.00 -7.03
C THR A 60 0.65 4.59 -7.51
N ASN A 61 1.52 4.21 -6.59
CA ASN A 61 2.84 3.67 -6.86
C ASN A 61 2.86 2.16 -7.11
N VAL A 62 1.75 1.43 -6.94
CA VAL A 62 1.69 0.01 -7.30
C VAL A 62 1.62 -0.15 -8.81
N ASN A 63 2.49 -0.99 -9.38
CA ASN A 63 2.52 -1.25 -10.81
C ASN A 63 1.34 -2.13 -11.25
N TYR A 64 0.47 -1.60 -12.11
CA TYR A 64 -0.65 -2.35 -12.70
C TYR A 64 -0.17 -3.51 -13.58
N GLY A 65 0.95 -3.33 -14.30
CA GLY A 65 1.60 -4.39 -15.07
C GLY A 65 2.04 -5.55 -14.18
N PHE A 66 2.56 -5.25 -12.98
CA PHE A 66 2.89 -6.29 -12.01
C PHE A 66 1.65 -7.09 -11.58
N LEU A 67 0.55 -6.40 -11.25
CA LEU A 67 -0.69 -7.08 -10.85
C LEU A 67 -1.26 -7.95 -11.98
N LYS A 68 -1.19 -7.46 -13.23
CA LYS A 68 -1.77 -8.14 -14.39
C LYS A 68 -0.92 -9.32 -14.86
N SER A 69 0.38 -9.10 -15.08
CA SER A 69 1.28 -10.05 -15.77
C SER A 69 2.53 -10.41 -14.96
N GLY A 70 2.74 -9.85 -13.77
CA GLY A 70 3.95 -10.06 -12.99
C GLY A 70 5.16 -9.25 -13.47
N GLU A 71 4.94 -8.24 -14.32
CA GLU A 71 5.99 -7.35 -14.83
C GLU A 71 6.59 -6.51 -13.69
N LEU A 72 7.90 -6.64 -13.47
CA LEU A 72 8.63 -5.82 -12.51
C LEU A 72 8.81 -4.38 -13.01
N PRO A 73 8.94 -3.39 -12.10
CA PRO A 73 8.99 -3.52 -10.64
C PRO A 73 7.60 -3.63 -10.00
N ILE A 74 7.52 -4.11 -8.74
CA ILE A 74 6.27 -4.17 -7.96
C ILE A 74 5.74 -2.76 -7.67
N LEU A 75 6.66 -1.88 -7.23
CA LEU A 75 6.39 -0.47 -6.98
C LEU A 75 7.13 0.37 -8.02
N LEU A 76 6.40 1.33 -8.59
CA LEU A 76 6.92 2.33 -9.50
C LEU A 76 7.60 3.45 -8.72
N ASP A 77 8.59 4.06 -9.36
CA ASP A 77 9.12 5.34 -8.94
C ASP A 77 8.10 6.47 -9.25
N LYS A 78 8.44 7.70 -8.89
CA LYS A 78 7.53 8.85 -9.09
C LYS A 78 7.16 9.05 -10.56
N ALA A 79 8.13 8.88 -11.46
CA ALA A 79 7.92 9.06 -12.90
C ALA A 79 7.01 7.97 -13.48
N GLY A 80 7.26 6.70 -13.12
CA GLY A 80 6.44 5.57 -13.53
C GLY A 80 5.02 5.65 -12.98
N ALA A 81 4.87 5.97 -11.70
CA ALA A 81 3.55 6.16 -11.08
C ALA A 81 2.76 7.27 -11.80
N GLN A 82 3.44 8.36 -12.17
CA GLN A 82 2.82 9.45 -12.92
C GLN A 82 2.36 9.03 -14.32
N ALA A 83 3.24 8.34 -15.06
CA ALA A 83 2.91 7.85 -16.40
C ALA A 83 1.72 6.87 -16.36
N GLN A 84 1.71 5.97 -15.37
CA GLN A 84 0.62 5.04 -15.15
C GLN A 84 -0.70 5.77 -14.86
N MET A 85 -0.71 6.72 -13.92
CA MET A 85 -1.93 7.49 -13.60
C MET A 85 -2.49 8.20 -14.82
N ASN A 86 -1.63 8.80 -15.66
CA ASN A 86 -2.04 9.42 -16.91
C ASN A 86 -2.67 8.39 -17.87
N SER A 87 -2.05 7.22 -18.02
CA SER A 87 -2.52 6.16 -18.92
C SER A 87 -3.85 5.54 -18.49
N LEU A 88 -4.08 5.44 -17.17
CA LEU A 88 -5.28 4.86 -16.57
C LEU A 88 -6.37 5.90 -16.29
N ASN A 89 -6.13 7.17 -16.66
CA ASN A 89 -7.01 8.30 -16.38
C ASN A 89 -7.41 8.37 -14.88
N ILE A 90 -6.44 8.14 -14.00
CA ILE A 90 -6.61 8.25 -12.55
C ILE A 90 -6.33 9.71 -12.17
N ALA A 91 -7.32 10.36 -11.55
CA ALA A 91 -7.14 11.72 -11.04
C ALA A 91 -5.94 11.75 -10.09
N GLN A 92 -4.98 12.65 -10.34
CA GLN A 92 -3.90 12.86 -9.40
C GLN A 92 -4.53 13.33 -8.08
N PRO A 93 -4.19 12.71 -6.93
CA PRO A 93 -4.50 13.34 -5.66
C PRO A 93 -3.79 14.69 -5.70
N ASN A 94 -4.54 15.80 -5.60
CA ASN A 94 -3.98 17.15 -5.52
C ASN A 94 -2.86 17.12 -4.48
N SER A 95 -1.62 17.12 -4.95
CA SER A 95 -0.41 16.86 -4.14
C SER A 95 -0.32 17.80 -2.95
N ASP A 96 -0.93 18.97 -3.10
CA ASP A 96 -0.99 20.03 -2.10
C ASP A 96 -1.84 19.63 -0.89
N ILE A 97 -2.97 18.94 -1.07
CA ILE A 97 -3.86 18.58 0.05
C ILE A 97 -3.26 17.45 0.89
N ALA A 98 -2.63 16.45 0.26
CA ALA A 98 -1.98 15.36 0.98
C ALA A 98 -0.71 15.83 1.73
N ALA A 99 0.05 16.76 1.15
CA ALA A 99 1.18 17.40 1.82
C ALA A 99 0.72 18.25 3.02
N LEU A 100 -0.36 19.03 2.86
CA LEU A 100 -0.95 19.82 3.93
C LEU A 100 -1.48 18.95 5.07
N GLN A 101 -2.15 17.83 4.78
CA GLN A 101 -2.61 16.89 5.81
C GLN A 101 -1.46 16.26 6.60
N ARG A 102 -0.33 15.97 5.96
CA ARG A 102 0.87 15.51 6.68
C ARG A 102 1.40 16.61 7.59
N ILE A 103 1.54 17.84 7.10
CA ILE A 103 2.02 18.99 7.89
C ILE A 103 1.11 19.23 9.10
N MET A 104 -0.21 19.15 8.93
CA MET A 104 -1.18 19.35 10.02
C MET A 104 -1.09 18.27 11.11
N ASN A 105 -0.65 17.06 10.78
CA ASN A 105 -0.57 15.94 11.73
C ASN A 105 0.84 15.75 12.33
N ILE A 106 1.83 16.58 11.98
CA ILE A 106 3.19 16.54 12.56
C ILE A 106 3.19 16.78 14.08
N PRO A 107 2.41 17.75 14.63
CA PRO A 107 2.40 17.99 16.08
C PRO A 107 2.03 16.73 16.88
N ASP A 108 0.96 16.04 16.47
CA ASP A 108 0.51 14.80 17.12
C ASP A 108 1.54 13.66 17.02
N GLN A 109 2.38 13.66 15.98
CA GLN A 109 3.46 12.69 15.81
C GLN A 109 4.64 13.01 16.73
N LEU A 110 4.97 14.29 16.92
CA LEU A 110 6.02 14.73 17.83
C LEU A 110 5.67 14.36 19.27
N ASP A 111 4.46 14.65 19.74
CA ASP A 111 4.00 14.32 21.10
C ASP A 111 4.09 12.81 21.39
N ARG A 112 3.75 11.98 20.40
CA ARG A 112 3.85 10.52 20.51
C ARG A 112 5.29 10.03 20.55
N ILE A 113 6.20 10.69 19.82
CA ILE A 113 7.62 10.35 19.81
C ILE A 113 8.26 10.76 21.13
N GLU A 114 7.99 11.98 21.61
CA GLU A 114 8.46 12.48 22.91
C GLU A 114 7.99 11.57 24.05
N SER A 115 6.70 11.21 24.07
CA SER A 115 6.15 10.27 25.06
C SER A 115 6.80 8.87 25.03
N LYS A 116 7.32 8.44 23.87
CA LYS A 116 8.05 7.17 23.74
C LYS A 116 9.51 7.30 24.17
N LEU A 117 10.15 8.42 23.84
CA LEU A 117 11.52 8.73 24.25
C LEU A 117 11.61 8.90 25.77
N ASP A 118 10.65 9.57 26.40
CA ASP A 118 10.60 9.72 27.86
C ASP A 118 10.45 8.39 28.58
N LYS A 119 9.69 7.44 28.01
CA LYS A 119 9.58 6.09 28.56
C LYS A 119 10.89 5.32 28.45
N LEU A 120 11.60 5.44 27.33
CA LEU A 120 12.88 4.76 27.11
C LEU A 120 14.01 5.34 27.97
N LEU A 121 14.04 6.67 28.15
CA LEU A 121 15.04 7.37 28.95
C LEU A 121 14.72 7.38 30.45
N GLY A 122 13.44 7.23 30.81
CA GLY A 122 12.99 7.07 32.20
C GLY A 122 13.37 5.71 32.79
N ASP A 123 13.26 4.64 32.00
CA ASP A 123 13.62 3.28 32.42
C ASP A 123 15.14 3.07 32.62
N GLU A 124 16.00 3.97 32.09
CA GLU A 124 17.46 3.93 32.29
C GLU A 124 17.92 4.56 33.62
N LYS A 125 17.08 5.33 34.33
CA LYS A 125 17.47 5.99 35.59
C LYS A 125 17.24 5.15 36.85
N ASP A 126 16.47 4.06 36.75
CA ASP A 126 16.12 3.18 37.88
C ASP A 126 16.84 1.81 37.85
N ARG A 127 17.96 1.71 37.12
CA ARG A 127 18.91 0.57 37.17
C ARG A 127 20.29 1.03 37.59
#